data_AF-A0A9W7EVV7-F1
#
_entry.id   AF-A0A9W7EVV7-F1
#
_cell.length_a   1.000
_cell.length_b   1.000
_cell.length_c   1.000
_cell.angle_alpha   90.00
_cell.angle_beta   90.00
_cell.angle_gamma   90.00
#
_symmetry.space_group_name_H-M   'P 1'
#
loop_
_entity.id
_entity.type
_entity.pdbx_description
1 polymer ?
#
loop_
_entity_poly.entity_id
_entity_poly.type
_entity_poly.pdbx_seq_one_letter_code
_entity_poly.pdbx_strand_id
1 'polypeptide(L)'
;MTGETGSLRYMAPEIARCEKYNHKADCYSWAILAWQVMTKTTPYQGMGVKTFTANVVKGKQRMPIPSNWPRGLGKLVKDCWDNDIRKRPSLKTVVANLE
;
A
#
# COMPACT_ATOMS: atom_id res chain seq x y z
N MET A 1 3.29 -12.49 10.65
CA MET A 1 1.81 -12.49 10.55
C MET A 1 1.41 -13.50 9.49
N THR A 2 0.43 -14.36 9.77
CA THR A 2 -0.19 -15.24 8.77
C THR A 2 -1.15 -14.41 7.90
N GLY A 3 -1.31 -14.75 6.61
CA GLY A 3 -2.15 -14.01 5.65
C GLY A 3 -3.65 -13.96 6.00
N GLU A 4 -4.07 -14.63 7.09
CA GLU A 4 -5.44 -14.72 7.58
C GLU A 4 -5.71 -13.82 8.80
N THR A 5 -4.69 -13.15 9.35
CA THR A 5 -4.84 -12.25 10.49
C THR A 5 -4.41 -10.84 10.11
N GLY A 6 -5.38 -9.92 10.05
CA GLY A 6 -5.16 -8.50 9.78
C GLY A 6 -6.30 -7.86 8.99
N SER A 7 -6.29 -6.53 8.89
CA SER A 7 -7.22 -5.82 8.00
C SER A 7 -6.71 -5.92 6.55
N LEU A 8 -7.33 -6.79 5.75
CA LEU A 8 -6.93 -7.15 4.37
C LEU A 8 -6.55 -5.94 3.50
N ARG A 9 -7.23 -4.79 3.70
CA ARG A 9 -7.05 -3.55 2.94
C ARG A 9 -5.63 -2.94 3.06
N TYR A 10 -4.95 -3.18 4.17
CA TYR A 10 -3.60 -2.65 4.44
C TYR A 10 -2.50 -3.68 4.18
N MET A 11 -2.89 -4.94 3.95
CA MET A 11 -1.93 -6.03 3.77
C MET A 11 -1.24 -5.93 2.41
N ALA A 12 0.09 -6.10 2.42
CA ALA A 12 0.85 -6.17 1.18
C ALA A 12 0.40 -7.37 0.32
N PRO A 13 0.37 -7.25 -1.02
CA PRO A 13 -0.16 -8.30 -1.89
C PRO A 13 0.52 -9.66 -1.72
N GLU A 14 1.84 -9.67 -1.49
CA GLU A 14 2.62 -10.89 -1.23
C GLU A 14 2.22 -11.58 0.08
N ILE A 15 1.90 -10.83 1.13
CA ILE A 15 1.42 -11.40 2.41
C ILE A 15 0.02 -11.99 2.21
N ALA A 16 -0.84 -11.29 1.47
CA ALA A 16 -2.18 -11.78 1.14
C ALA A 16 -2.18 -13.04 0.24
N ARG A 17 -1.06 -13.31 -0.46
CA ARG A 17 -0.83 -14.54 -1.24
C ARG A 17 -0.03 -15.60 -0.48
N CYS A 18 0.29 -15.38 0.80
CA CYS A 18 1.14 -16.26 1.60
C CYS A 18 2.52 -16.51 0.97
N GLU A 19 3.07 -15.52 0.26
CA GLU A 19 4.39 -15.57 -0.36
C GLU A 19 5.48 -15.10 0.61
N LYS A 20 6.76 -15.33 0.24
CA LYS A 20 7.90 -14.77 0.98
C LYS A 20 7.85 -13.24 0.92
N TYR A 21 7.94 -12.61 2.08
CA TYR A 21 7.96 -11.16 2.23
C TYR A 21 9.17 -10.71 3.06
N ASN A 22 9.40 -9.40 3.09
CA ASN A 22 10.42 -8.77 3.93
C ASN A 22 9.83 -7.51 4.59
N HIS A 23 10.66 -6.74 5.28
CA HIS A 23 10.28 -5.48 5.96
C HIS A 23 9.67 -4.42 5.02
N LYS A 24 9.79 -4.54 3.69
CA LYS A 24 9.12 -3.64 2.73
C LYS A 24 7.62 -3.90 2.60
N ALA A 25 7.09 -4.95 3.24
CA ALA A 25 5.65 -5.10 3.42
C ALA A 25 5.10 -3.98 4.34
N ASP A 26 5.85 -3.54 5.34
CA ASP A 26 5.43 -2.43 6.21
C ASP A 26 5.43 -1.09 5.47
N CYS A 27 6.31 -0.93 4.49
CA CYS A 27 6.31 0.21 3.58
C CYS A 27 5.02 0.29 2.75
N TYR A 28 4.49 -0.86 2.30
CA TYR A 28 3.19 -0.92 1.64
C TYR A 28 2.06 -0.49 2.59
N SER A 29 2.01 -1.07 3.80
CA SER A 29 0.99 -0.75 4.81
C SER A 29 1.00 0.74 5.16
N TRP A 30 2.20 1.33 5.30
CA TRP A 30 2.38 2.76 5.53
C TRP A 30 1.79 3.61 4.40
N ALA A 31 1.99 3.24 3.13
CA ALA A 31 1.44 3.98 1.99
C ALA A 31 -0.09 4.00 1.99
N ILE A 32 -0.72 2.88 2.34
CA ILE A 32 -2.18 2.79 2.46
C ILE A 32 -2.69 3.70 3.60
N LEU A 33 -2.00 3.70 4.74
CA LEU A 33 -2.33 4.57 5.88
C LEU A 33 -2.12 6.05 5.55
N ALA A 34 -0.99 6.42 4.94
CA ALA A 34 -0.71 7.78 4.49
C ALA A 34 -1.82 8.26 3.54
N TRP A 35 -2.25 7.40 2.61
CA TRP A 35 -3.35 7.72 1.71
C TRP A 35 -4.68 7.91 2.44
N GLN A 36 -5.00 7.06 3.41
CA GLN A 36 -6.19 7.20 4.23
C GLN A 36 -6.20 8.51 5.01
N VAL A 37 -5.07 8.89 5.64
CA VAL A 37 -4.95 10.12 6.42
C VAL A 37 -5.16 11.34 5.53
N MET A 38 -4.55 11.35 4.35
CA MET A 38 -4.63 12.47 3.41
C MET A 38 -6.01 12.61 2.76
N THR A 39 -6.70 11.50 2.47
CA THR A 39 -8.04 11.53 1.85
C THR A 39 -9.18 11.53 2.86
N LYS A 40 -8.90 11.24 4.14
CA LYS A 40 -9.89 10.99 5.20
C LYS A 40 -10.94 9.94 4.81
N THR A 41 -10.58 9.02 3.91
CA THR A 41 -11.49 8.03 3.32
C THR A 41 -10.99 6.63 3.61
N THR A 42 -11.91 5.67 3.77
CA THR A 42 -11.53 4.26 3.98
C THR A 42 -10.87 3.71 2.71
N PRO A 43 -9.65 3.12 2.80
CA PRO A 43 -9.01 2.49 1.66
C PRO A 43 -9.88 1.43 0.99
N TYR A 44 -10.01 1.50 -0.33
CA TYR A 44 -10.81 0.56 -1.13
C TYR A 44 -12.26 0.41 -0.60
N GLN A 45 -12.87 1.51 -0.15
CA GLN A 45 -14.25 1.52 0.35
C GLN A 45 -15.23 0.92 -0.68
N GLY A 46 -16.21 0.15 -0.20
CA GLY A 46 -17.19 -0.54 -1.03
C GLY A 46 -16.67 -1.83 -1.71
N MET A 47 -15.37 -2.09 -1.67
CA MET A 47 -14.79 -3.31 -2.23
C MET A 47 -14.91 -4.49 -1.25
N GLY A 48 -15.64 -5.54 -1.65
CA GLY A 48 -15.72 -6.80 -0.92
C GLY A 48 -14.44 -7.63 -1.06
N VAL A 49 -14.27 -8.65 -0.20
CA VAL A 49 -13.05 -9.48 -0.15
C VAL A 49 -12.71 -10.09 -1.51
N LYS A 50 -13.67 -10.70 -2.21
CA LYS A 50 -13.44 -11.33 -3.52
C LYS A 50 -12.94 -10.33 -4.56
N THR A 51 -13.58 -9.16 -4.65
CA THR A 51 -13.21 -8.09 -5.59
C THR A 51 -11.85 -7.48 -5.23
N PHE A 52 -11.57 -7.28 -3.94
CA PHE A 52 -10.28 -6.80 -3.47
C PHE A 52 -9.15 -7.77 -3.86
N THR A 53 -9.34 -9.07 -3.64
CA THR A 53 -8.37 -10.10 -4.02
C THR A 53 -8.16 -10.14 -5.52
N ALA A 54 -9.22 -10.07 -6.32
CA ALA A 54 -9.13 -10.07 -7.77
C ALA A 54 -8.40 -8.82 -8.30
N ASN A 55 -8.78 -7.63 -7.82
CA ASN A 55 -8.33 -6.38 -8.44
C ASN A 55 -7.05 -5.82 -7.82
N VAL A 56 -6.89 -5.90 -6.50
CA VAL A 56 -5.76 -5.28 -5.78
C VAL A 56 -4.62 -6.28 -5.62
N VAL A 57 -4.92 -7.48 -5.11
CA VAL A 57 -3.91 -8.50 -4.83
C VAL A 57 -3.40 -9.14 -6.12
N LYS A 58 -4.29 -9.52 -7.04
CA LYS A 58 -3.91 -10.13 -8.33
C LYS A 58 -3.82 -9.10 -9.47
N GLY A 59 -4.80 -8.19 -9.55
CA GLY A 59 -4.95 -7.22 -10.63
C GLY A 59 -4.11 -5.95 -10.50
N LYS A 60 -3.30 -5.81 -9.43
CA LYS A 60 -2.36 -4.70 -9.23
C LYS A 60 -2.99 -3.31 -9.15
N GLN A 61 -4.31 -3.21 -8.99
CA GLN A 61 -5.04 -1.96 -8.83
C GLN A 61 -4.54 -1.19 -7.60
N ARG A 62 -4.42 0.13 -7.72
CA ARG A 62 -4.07 1.06 -6.64
C ARG A 62 -5.06 2.19 -6.56
N MET A 63 -5.11 2.87 -5.42
CA MET A 63 -5.96 4.03 -5.23
C MET A 63 -5.41 5.23 -6.01
N PRO A 64 -6.26 6.10 -6.55
CA PRO A 64 -5.82 7.31 -7.22
C PRO A 64 -5.11 8.24 -6.22
N ILE A 65 -4.03 8.88 -6.67
CA ILE A 65 -3.38 9.96 -5.93
C ILE A 65 -4.02 11.28 -6.39
N PRO A 66 -4.69 12.03 -5.50
CA PRO A 66 -5.25 13.33 -5.84
C PRO A 66 -4.20 14.31 -6.37
N SER A 67 -4.54 15.09 -7.39
CA SER A 67 -3.62 16.04 -8.04
C SER A 67 -3.22 17.23 -7.15
N ASN A 68 -4.01 17.51 -6.11
CA ASN A 68 -3.73 18.57 -5.13
C ASN A 68 -2.69 18.17 -4.07
N TRP A 69 -2.17 16.93 -4.09
CA TRP A 69 -1.11 16.52 -3.18
C TRP A 69 0.24 17.10 -3.58
N PRO A 70 1.13 17.37 -2.60
CA PRO A 70 2.53 17.66 -2.90
C PRO A 70 3.13 16.56 -3.77
N ARG A 71 3.76 16.93 -4.90
CA ARG A 71 4.31 15.97 -5.87
C ARG A 71 5.25 14.95 -5.23
N GLY A 72 6.08 15.38 -4.29
CA GLY A 72 7.00 14.52 -3.55
C GLY A 72 6.25 13.43 -2.75
N LEU A 73 5.22 13.83 -1.99
CA LEU A 73 4.41 12.90 -1.21
C LEU A 73 3.64 11.92 -2.11
N GLY A 74 3.01 12.41 -3.17
CA GLY A 74 2.29 11.56 -4.12
C GLY A 74 3.19 10.51 -4.78
N LYS A 75 4.41 10.90 -5.16
CA LYS A 75 5.43 9.97 -5.67
C LYS A 75 5.85 8.97 -4.59
N LEU A 76 6.14 9.44 -3.38
CA LEU A 76 6.59 8.59 -2.28
C LEU A 76 5.56 7.50 -1.95
N VAL A 77 4.29 7.87 -1.78
CA VAL A 77 3.19 6.92 -1.56
C VAL A 77 3.10 5.92 -2.72
N LYS A 78 3.24 6.40 -3.97
CA LYS A 78 3.21 5.56 -5.16
C LYS A 78 4.33 4.51 -5.19
N ASP A 79 5.54 4.90 -4.82
CA ASP A 79 6.70 4.01 -4.77
C ASP A 79 6.56 2.99 -3.62
N CYS A 80 6.01 3.42 -2.48
CA CYS A 80 5.86 2.58 -1.28
C CYS A 80 4.86 1.42 -1.46
N TRP A 81 3.81 1.58 -2.26
CA TRP A 81 2.85 0.51 -2.55
C TRP A 81 3.05 -0.19 -3.90
N ASP A 82 4.22 -0.06 -4.53
CA ASP A 82 4.51 -0.73 -5.81
C ASP A 82 4.28 -2.26 -5.68
N ASN A 83 3.87 -2.88 -6.78
CA ASN A 83 3.68 -4.32 -6.83
C ASN A 83 5.00 -5.08 -6.77
N ASP A 84 6.08 -4.49 -7.29
CA ASP A 84 7.43 -5.04 -7.18
C ASP A 84 8.06 -4.61 -5.85
N ILE A 85 8.26 -5.56 -4.94
CA ILE A 85 8.90 -5.35 -3.63
C ILE A 85 10.27 -4.68 -3.78
N ARG A 86 10.99 -4.90 -4.88
CA ARG A 86 12.32 -4.32 -5.11
C ARG A 86 12.25 -2.81 -5.34
N LYS A 87 11.16 -2.32 -5.94
CA LYS A 87 10.92 -0.89 -6.22
C LYS A 87 10.50 -0.12 -4.99
N ARG A 88 9.94 -0.79 -3.98
CA ARG A 88 9.56 -0.13 -2.73
C ARG A 88 10.80 0.39 -1.99
N PRO A 89 10.82 1.64 -1.52
CA PRO A 89 11.89 2.15 -0.68
C PRO A 89 11.94 1.43 0.67
N SER A 90 13.03 1.60 1.41
CA SER A 90 13.07 1.23 2.83
C SER A 90 12.33 2.28 3.66
N LEU A 91 11.78 1.92 4.82
CA LEU A 91 11.16 2.91 5.72
C LEU A 91 12.14 4.02 6.15
N LYS A 92 13.43 3.70 6.27
CA LYS A 92 14.48 4.72 6.51
C LYS A 92 14.50 5.77 5.39
N THR A 93 14.41 5.32 4.14
CA THR A 93 14.32 6.20 2.96
C THR A 93 13.00 6.95 2.93
N VAL A 94 11.90 6.36 3.39
CA VAL A 94 10.60 7.05 3.48
C VAL A 94 10.69 8.25 4.44
N VAL A 95 11.20 8.04 5.65
CA VAL A 95 11.37 9.12 6.65
C VAL A 95 12.26 10.24 6.11
N ALA A 96 13.41 9.89 5.53
CA ALA A 96 14.33 10.88 4.97
C ALA A 96 13.78 11.70 3.78
N ASN A 97 12.68 11.26 3.15
CA ASN A 97 11.99 12.01 2.09
C ASN A 97 10.77 12.81 2.60
N LEU A 98 10.44 12.66 3.89
CA LEU A 98 9.36 13.40 4.55
C LEU A 98 9.88 14.57 5.39
N GLU A 99 11.12 14.48 5.89
CA GLU A 99 11.89 15.56 6.53
C GLU A 99 12.43 16.56 5.51
#